data_AF-A0A4Z1IDK7-F1
#
_entry.id   AF-A0A4Z1IDK7-F1
#
_cell.length_a   1.000
_cell.length_b   1.000
_cell.length_c   1.000
_cell.angle_alpha   90.00
_cell.angle_beta   90.00
_cell.angle_gamma   90.00
#
_symmetry.space_group_name_H-M   'P 1'
#
loop_
_entity.id
_entity.type
_entity.pdbx_description
1 polymer ?
#
loop_
_entity_poly.entity_id
_entity_poly.type
_entity_poly.pdbx_seq_one_letter_code
_entity_poly.pdbx_strand_id
1 'polypeptide(L)'
;MSASPTGESSANTNSANGINPADEKPRLSEHEKKANHIASEQKRRLAIREGFDRLAELVPGLEGQGRSESVVLKKTVDYIRIQLEERRMLVEEAEGLGVVVEELKREAPEAGTAGLASRGAAWGDGNG
;
A
#
# COMPACT_ATOMS: atom_id res chain seq x y z
N MET A 1 18.49 -44.54 -19.29
CA MET A 1 17.41 -43.90 -20.07
C MET A 1 16.38 -43.45 -19.06
N SER A 2 16.35 -42.16 -18.71
CA SER A 2 15.52 -41.65 -17.61
C SER A 2 14.71 -40.47 -18.13
N ALA A 3 13.41 -40.72 -18.35
CA ALA A 3 12.48 -39.73 -18.88
C ALA A 3 11.96 -38.83 -17.75
N SER A 4 12.03 -37.52 -17.96
CA SER A 4 11.41 -36.49 -17.13
C SER A 4 9.88 -36.48 -17.30
N PRO A 5 9.09 -36.28 -16.23
CA PRO A 5 7.65 -36.10 -16.35
C PRO A 5 7.32 -34.69 -16.85
N THR A 6 6.39 -34.65 -17.78
CA THR A 6 5.79 -33.50 -18.46
C THR A 6 4.97 -32.61 -17.52
N GLY A 7 5.16 -31.29 -17.61
CA GLY A 7 4.33 -30.29 -16.94
C GLY A 7 2.97 -30.18 -17.62
N GLU A 8 1.91 -30.55 -16.91
CA GLU A 8 0.52 -30.44 -17.37
C GLU A 8 0.07 -28.97 -17.38
N SER A 9 -0.25 -28.48 -18.58
CA SER A 9 -0.95 -27.21 -18.78
C SER A 9 -2.43 -27.41 -18.45
N SER A 10 -2.92 -26.77 -17.39
CA SER A 10 -4.36 -26.69 -17.11
C SER A 10 -5.05 -25.79 -18.13
N ALA A 11 -5.55 -26.40 -19.20
CA ALA A 11 -6.55 -25.81 -20.08
C ALA A 11 -7.93 -25.95 -19.41
N ASN A 12 -8.42 -24.89 -18.77
CA ASN A 12 -9.80 -24.83 -18.31
C ASN A 12 -10.68 -24.29 -19.45
N THR A 13 -11.19 -25.21 -20.27
CA THR A 13 -12.28 -24.95 -21.23
C THR A 13 -13.61 -25.16 -20.51
N ASN A 14 -14.37 -24.09 -20.27
CA ASN A 14 -15.84 -24.06 -20.40
C ASN A 14 -16.41 -22.77 -19.82
N SER A 15 -16.91 -21.90 -20.70
CA SER A 15 -18.13 -21.11 -20.50
C SER A 15 -18.52 -20.47 -21.83
N ALA A 16 -19.31 -21.20 -22.60
CA ALA A 16 -20.11 -20.62 -23.67
C ALA A 16 -21.33 -19.95 -23.03
N ASN A 17 -21.37 -18.62 -23.01
CA ASN A 17 -22.62 -17.88 -22.98
C ASN A 17 -22.41 -16.49 -23.61
N GLY A 18 -23.32 -16.10 -24.50
CA GLY A 18 -23.14 -15.05 -25.51
C GLY A 18 -22.72 -13.67 -25.00
N ILE A 19 -21.80 -13.04 -25.73
CA ILE A 19 -21.33 -11.67 -25.48
C ILE A 19 -21.46 -10.91 -26.80
N ASN A 20 -22.18 -9.79 -26.77
CA ASN A 20 -22.28 -8.84 -27.87
C ASN A 20 -20.88 -8.25 -28.16
N PRO A 21 -20.43 -8.17 -29.43
CA PRO A 21 -19.07 -7.76 -29.79
C PRO A 21 -18.75 -6.27 -29.56
N ALA A 22 -19.66 -5.51 -28.94
CA ALA A 22 -19.50 -4.07 -28.69
C ALA A 22 -19.01 -3.74 -27.26
N ASP A 23 -19.03 -4.71 -26.33
CA ASP A 23 -18.65 -4.51 -24.92
C ASP A 23 -17.42 -5.32 -24.48
N GLU A 24 -16.71 -5.95 -25.42
CA GLU A 24 -15.43 -6.57 -25.11
C GLU A 24 -14.38 -5.47 -24.98
N LYS A 25 -14.19 -4.95 -23.76
CA LYS A 25 -12.93 -4.31 -23.39
C LYS A 25 -11.81 -5.24 -23.88
N PRO A 26 -10.94 -4.81 -24.80
CA PRO A 26 -9.96 -5.70 -25.39
C PRO A 26 -9.15 -6.32 -24.24
N ARG A 27 -9.10 -7.66 -24.21
CA ARG A 27 -8.26 -8.38 -23.26
C ARG A 27 -6.84 -7.86 -23.49
N LEU A 28 -6.25 -7.24 -22.46
CA LEU A 28 -4.90 -6.68 -22.52
C LEU A 28 -3.97 -7.66 -23.24
N SER A 29 -3.30 -7.21 -24.29
CA SER A 29 -2.29 -8.01 -24.98
C SER A 29 -1.20 -8.43 -24.01
N GLU A 30 -0.48 -9.51 -24.30
CA GLU A 30 0.65 -9.96 -23.45
C GLU A 30 1.68 -8.84 -23.22
N HIS A 31 1.90 -8.00 -24.23
CA HIS A 31 2.75 -6.82 -24.13
C HIS A 31 2.19 -5.77 -23.16
N GLU A 32 0.89 -5.45 -23.26
CA GLU A 32 0.22 -4.49 -22.36
C GLU A 32 0.15 -5.00 -20.93
N LYS A 33 -0.12 -6.30 -20.71
CA LYS A 33 -0.07 -6.91 -19.37
C LYS A 33 1.31 -6.77 -18.75
N LYS A 34 2.36 -7.05 -19.51
CA LYS A 34 3.75 -6.92 -19.05
C LYS A 34 4.10 -5.48 -18.70
N ALA A 35 3.72 -4.53 -19.55
CA ALA A 35 3.93 -3.11 -19.29
C ALA A 35 3.16 -2.63 -18.05
N ASN A 36 1.89 -3.03 -17.90
CA ASN A 36 1.08 -2.69 -16.76
C ASN A 36 1.62 -3.29 -15.45
N HIS A 37 2.08 -4.54 -15.48
CA HIS A 37 2.71 -5.18 -14.32
C HIS A 37 3.96 -4.42 -13.87
N ILE A 38 4.84 -4.02 -14.80
CA ILE A 38 6.04 -3.23 -14.50
C ILE A 38 5.65 -1.88 -13.87
N ALA A 39 4.68 -1.17 -14.47
CA ALA A 39 4.24 0.13 -13.97
C ALA A 39 3.60 0.03 -12.57
N SER A 40 2.74 -0.98 -12.35
CA SER A 40 2.11 -1.24 -11.05
C SER A 40 3.16 -1.51 -9.97
N GLU A 41 4.16 -2.35 -10.27
CA GLU A 41 5.21 -2.68 -9.32
C GLU A 41 6.13 -1.48 -9.03
N GLN A 42 6.44 -0.65 -10.03
CA GLN A 42 7.16 0.61 -9.82
C GLN A 42 6.38 1.55 -8.90
N LYS A 43 5.08 1.74 -9.15
CA LYS A 43 4.21 2.56 -8.29
C LYS A 43 4.18 2.01 -6.86
N ARG A 44 4.04 0.69 -6.69
CA ARG A 44 4.06 0.04 -5.39
C ARG A 44 5.38 0.31 -4.66
N ARG A 45 6.52 0.16 -5.33
CA ARG A 45 7.86 0.41 -4.74
C ARG A 45 8.07 1.87 -4.36
N LEU A 46 7.57 2.82 -5.16
CA LEU A 46 7.61 4.24 -4.83
C LEU A 46 6.80 4.54 -3.57
N ALA A 47 5.56 4.05 -3.50
CA ALA A 47 4.71 4.23 -2.32
C ALA A 47 5.32 3.66 -1.04
N ILE A 48 5.97 2.48 -1.12
CA ILE A 48 6.69 1.90 0.02
C ILE A 48 7.85 2.82 0.45
N ARG A 49 8.65 3.31 -0.50
CA ARG A 49 9.78 4.20 -0.21
C ARG A 49 9.34 5.50 0.45
N GLU A 50 8.29 6.13 -0.07
CA GLU A 50 7.69 7.32 0.55
C GLU A 50 7.17 7.04 1.97
N GLY A 51 6.69 5.82 2.23
CA GLY A 51 6.38 5.35 3.58
C GLY A 51 7.59 5.37 4.51
N PHE A 52 8.72 4.82 4.07
CA PHE A 52 9.97 4.82 4.83
C PHE A 52 10.57 6.21 5.04
N ASP A 53 10.50 7.07 4.02
CA ASP A 53 10.97 8.45 4.12
C ASP A 53 10.15 9.21 5.18
N ARG A 54 8.82 9.05 5.20
CA ARG A 54 7.96 9.62 6.26
C ARG A 54 8.27 9.09 7.65
N LEU A 55 8.56 7.80 7.79
CA LEU A 55 8.98 7.24 9.08
C LEU A 55 10.30 7.86 9.55
N ALA A 56 11.25 8.07 8.63
CA ALA A 56 12.54 8.69 8.94
C ALA A 56 12.43 10.17 9.36
N GLU A 57 11.38 10.88 8.92
CA GLU A 57 11.08 12.25 9.33
C GLU A 57 10.38 12.33 10.70
N LEU A 58 9.53 11.35 11.04
CA LEU A 58 8.76 11.35 12.28
C LEU A 58 9.53 10.82 13.49
N VAL A 59 10.47 9.90 13.27
CA VAL A 59 11.21 9.23 14.34
C VAL A 59 12.52 9.98 14.60
N PRO A 60 12.74 10.51 15.82
CA PRO A 60 13.94 11.28 16.14
C PRO A 60 15.24 10.50 15.86
N GLY A 61 16.20 11.14 15.19
CA GLY A 61 17.51 10.55 14.91
C GLY A 61 17.51 9.52 13.78
N LEU A 62 16.52 9.55 12.89
CA LEU A 62 16.49 8.80 11.64
C LEU A 62 16.58 9.69 10.39
N GLU A 63 16.82 10.99 10.53
CA GLU A 63 16.82 11.93 9.41
C GLU A 63 17.86 11.51 8.35
N GLY A 64 17.41 11.33 7.10
CA GLY A 64 18.25 10.84 6.01
C GLY A 64 18.59 9.34 6.04
N GLN A 65 18.08 8.57 7.01
CA GLN A 65 18.28 7.12 7.12
C GLN A 65 17.15 6.28 6.49
N GLY A 66 16.23 6.90 5.73
CA GLY A 66 15.10 6.23 5.05
C GLY A 66 15.48 5.06 4.11
N ARG A 67 16.76 4.92 3.77
CA ARG A 67 17.28 3.82 2.94
C ARG A 67 17.56 2.51 3.69
N SER A 68 17.65 2.53 5.02
CA SER A 68 17.94 1.35 5.82
C SER A 68 16.67 0.77 6.45
N GLU A 69 15.95 -0.07 5.71
CA GLU A 69 14.63 -0.61 6.11
C GLU A 69 14.62 -1.19 7.53
N SER A 70 15.58 -2.07 7.85
CA SER A 70 15.65 -2.72 9.17
C SER A 70 15.92 -1.74 10.32
N VAL A 71 16.74 -0.71 10.07
CA VAL A 71 17.07 0.33 11.06
C VAL A 71 15.85 1.20 11.31
N VAL A 72 15.18 1.64 10.23
CA VAL A 72 13.99 2.48 10.33
C VAL A 72 12.90 1.75 11.10
N LEU A 73 12.56 0.50 10.72
CA LEU A 73 11.52 -0.26 11.42
C LEU A 73 11.86 -0.50 12.89
N LYS A 74 13.10 -0.88 13.20
CA LYS A 74 13.52 -1.14 14.58
C LYS A 74 13.39 0.13 15.44
N LYS A 75 13.99 1.24 15.02
CA LYS A 75 13.92 2.51 15.76
C LYS A 75 12.49 3.02 15.85
N THR A 76 11.66 2.83 14.82
CA THR A 76 10.24 3.20 14.85
C THR A 76 9.50 2.43 15.94
N VAL A 77 9.69 1.11 16.04
CA VAL A 77 9.05 0.29 17.09
C VAL A 77 9.50 0.74 18.48
N ASP A 78 10.80 1.00 18.65
CA ASP A 78 11.34 1.48 19.93
C ASP A 78 10.76 2.86 20.29
N TYR A 79 10.65 3.76 19.32
CA TYR A 79 10.02 5.08 19.51
C TYR A 79 8.54 4.98 19.89
N ILE A 80 7.77 4.10 19.24
CA ILE A 80 6.36 3.86 19.60
C ILE A 80 6.24 3.42 21.06
N ARG A 81 7.12 2.53 21.53
CA ARG A 81 7.12 2.08 22.93
C ARG A 81 7.38 3.23 23.90
N ILE A 82 8.33 4.10 23.57
CA ILE A 82 8.63 5.31 24.36
C ILE A 82 7.42 6.24 24.41
N GLN A 83 6.78 6.54 23.26
CA GLN A 83 5.62 7.42 23.22
C GLN A 83 4.41 6.85 23.98
N LEU A 84 4.22 5.52 23.99
CA LEU A 84 3.15 4.89 24.76
C LEU A 84 3.39 5.01 26.27
N GLU A 85 4.65 4.86 26.69
CA GLU A 85 5.06 5.04 28.09
C GLU A 85 4.88 6.50 28.53
N GLU A 86 5.39 7.45 27.74
CA GLU A 86 5.24 8.88 27.97
C GLU A 86 3.77 9.29 28.06
N ARG A 87 2.92 8.79 27.14
CA ARG A 87 1.48 9.00 27.20
C ARG A 87 0.89 8.49 28.52
N ARG A 88 1.28 7.31 28.99
CA ARG A 88 0.76 6.75 30.25
C ARG A 88 1.09 7.67 31.43
N MET A 89 2.34 8.11 31.51
CA MET A 89 2.80 9.02 32.56
C MET A 89 2.04 10.35 32.56
N LEU A 90 1.87 10.95 31.38
CA LEU A 90 1.15 12.22 31.23
C LEU A 90 -0.34 12.09 31.55
N VAL A 91 -0.97 10.96 31.19
CA VAL A 91 -2.37 10.68 31.54
C VAL A 91 -2.53 10.55 33.05
N GLU A 92 -1.66 9.81 33.73
CA GLU A 92 -1.68 9.65 35.18
C GLU A 92 -1.52 10.99 35.90
N GLU A 93 -0.60 11.84 35.43
CA GLU A 93 -0.41 13.19 35.97
C GLU A 93 -1.66 14.06 35.76
N ALA A 94 -2.24 14.06 34.55
CA ALA A 94 -3.43 14.82 34.23
C ALA A 94 -4.64 14.40 35.07
N GLU A 95 -4.84 13.10 35.25
CA GLU A 95 -5.91 12.55 36.10
C GLU A 95 -5.70 12.89 37.57
N GLY A 96 -4.45 12.89 38.05
CA GLY A 96 -4.09 13.36 39.39
C GLY A 96 -4.44 14.84 39.64
N LEU A 97 -4.45 15.65 38.58
CA LEU A 97 -4.90 17.04 38.58
C LEU A 97 -6.42 17.21 38.35
N GLY A 98 -7.16 16.10 38.22
CA GLY A 98 -8.61 16.09 38.02
C GLY A 98 -9.05 16.28 36.57
N VAL A 99 -8.15 16.16 35.60
CA VAL A 99 -8.47 16.20 34.17
C VAL A 99 -8.81 14.78 33.69
N VAL A 100 -9.98 14.60 33.09
CA VAL A 100 -10.37 13.33 32.48
C VAL A 100 -9.80 13.25 31.06
N VAL A 101 -8.90 12.29 30.81
CA VAL A 101 -8.37 12.05 29.47
C VAL A 101 -9.18 10.95 28.79
N GLU A 102 -9.87 11.28 27.70
CA GLU A 102 -10.60 10.29 26.92
C GLU A 102 -9.63 9.30 26.26
N GLU A 103 -9.93 8.00 26.37
CA GLU A 103 -9.13 6.98 25.72
C GLU A 103 -9.35 7.02 24.21
N LEU A 104 -8.27 7.27 23.45
CA LEU A 104 -8.30 7.22 22.00
C LEU A 104 -8.72 5.81 21.56
N LYS A 105 -9.97 5.68 21.10
CA LYS A 105 -10.44 4.45 20.45
C LYS A 105 -9.46 4.11 19.33
N ARG A 106 -8.94 2.88 19.34
CA ARG A 106 -8.19 2.32 18.21
C ARG A 106 -9.13 2.22 17.02
N GLU A 107 -9.31 3.29 16.28
CA GLU A 107 -9.80 3.20 14.91
C GLU A 107 -8.67 2.59 14.10
N ALA A 108 -8.86 1.34 13.66
CA ALA A 108 -7.95 0.74 12.71
C ALA A 108 -7.92 1.64 11.47
N PRO A 109 -6.74 2.02 10.96
CA PRO A 109 -6.69 2.80 9.72
C PRO A 109 -7.39 1.98 8.64
N GLU A 110 -8.46 2.51 8.05
CA GLU A 110 -9.07 1.92 6.88
C GLU A 110 -7.98 1.72 5.84
N ALA A 111 -7.71 0.45 5.52
CA ALA A 111 -6.68 0.09 4.58
C ALA A 111 -7.04 0.62 3.18
N GLY A 112 -6.59 1.84 2.86
CA GLY A 112 -6.19 2.25 1.51
C GLY A 112 -7.26 2.30 0.42
N THR A 113 -8.46 2.80 0.67
CA THR A 113 -9.36 3.29 -0.41
C THR A 113 -9.21 4.79 -0.68
N ALA A 114 -8.56 5.55 0.21
CA ALA A 114 -8.39 6.99 0.06
C ALA A 114 -7.11 7.35 -0.69
N GLY A 115 -7.17 7.34 -2.02
CA GLY A 115 -6.04 7.76 -2.85
C GLY A 115 -6.23 7.69 -4.37
N LEU A 116 -7.45 7.87 -4.90
CA LEU A 116 -7.65 8.12 -6.34
C LEU A 116 -8.91 8.95 -6.64
N ALA A 117 -9.15 10.00 -5.86
CA ALA A 117 -10.18 10.98 -6.19
C ALA A 117 -9.58 12.38 -6.12
N SER A 118 -9.01 12.84 -7.24
CA SER A 118 -9.13 14.22 -7.76
C SER A 118 -8.07 14.47 -8.83
N ARG A 119 -8.49 14.34 -10.10
CA ARG A 119 -8.42 15.37 -11.15
C ARG A 119 -8.60 14.68 -12.49
N GLY A 120 -9.80 14.81 -13.03
CA GLY A 120 -10.10 14.43 -14.41
C GLY A 120 -9.17 15.19 -15.35
N ALA A 121 -8.28 14.48 -16.02
CA ALA A 121 -7.69 14.91 -17.26
C ALA A 121 -8.62 14.42 -18.37
N ALA A 122 -9.38 15.36 -18.92
CA ALA A 122 -10.21 15.17 -20.10
C ALA A 122 -9.34 14.70 -21.26
N TRP A 123 -9.54 13.45 -21.69
CA TRP A 123 -9.23 13.04 -23.05
C TRP A 123 -10.50 13.29 -23.86
N GLY A 124 -10.62 14.53 -24.35
CA GLY A 124 -11.60 14.87 -25.37
C GLY A 124 -11.05 14.45 -26.72
N ASP A 125 -11.56 13.34 -27.25
CA ASP A 125 -11.46 13.04 -28.67
C ASP A 125 -12.27 14.09 -29.44
N GLY A 126 -11.58 14.89 -30.26
CA GLY A 126 -12.15 15.85 -31.20
C GLY A 126 -11.70 15.51 -32.61
N ASN A 127 -12.60 14.83 -33.33
CA ASN A 127 -12.54 14.52 -34.76
C ASN A 127 -12.25 15.76 -35.64
N GLY A 128 -11.39 15.59 -36.64
CA GLY A 128 -11.07 16.56 -37.70
C GLY A 128 -10.05 16.02 -38.68
#